data_AF-A0A3B8VLI2-F1
#
_entry.id   AF-A0A3B8VLI2-F1
#
_cell.length_a   1.000
_cell.length_b   1.000
_cell.length_c   1.000
_cell.angle_alpha   90.00
_cell.angle_beta   90.00
_cell.angle_gamma   90.00
#
_symmetry.space_group_name_H-M   'P 1'
#
loop_
_entity.id
_entity.type
_entity.pdbx_description
1 polymer ?
#
loop_
_entity_poly.entity_id
_entity_poly.type
_entity_poly.pdbx_seq_one_letter_code
_entity_poly.pdbx_strand_id
1 'polypeptide(L)'
;MEAIESACAEFRSVLKNDGRAIVYQMFGTEYLERREAEWLWNTMGVVPNSAGPVQTEQAFGAGGLRIQKRIIIGTEFGEWAEETSGKATRRYCTLLDCFALLAVTRRNLARRLRNHAW
;
A
#
# COMPACT_ATOMS: atom_id res chain seq x y z
N MET A 1 -11.84 -15.15 -6.39
CA MET A 1 -11.48 -13.73 -6.54
C MET A 1 -10.54 -13.42 -5.40
N GLU A 2 -9.24 -13.37 -5.67
CA GLU A 2 -8.23 -13.14 -4.64
C GLU A 2 -8.39 -11.72 -4.10
N ALA A 3 -8.91 -11.62 -2.89
CA ALA A 3 -9.10 -10.36 -2.20
C ALA A 3 -7.77 -9.90 -1.58
N ILE A 4 -7.56 -8.59 -1.50
CA ILE A 4 -6.45 -7.97 -0.76
C ILE A 4 -6.36 -8.48 0.70
N GLU A 5 -7.49 -8.89 1.26
CA GLU A 5 -7.59 -9.56 2.57
C GLU A 5 -6.83 -10.89 2.62
N SER A 6 -6.88 -11.70 1.56
CA SER A 6 -6.15 -12.96 1.47
C SER A 6 -4.64 -12.71 1.45
N ALA A 7 -4.19 -11.72 0.69
CA ALA A 7 -2.78 -11.32 0.69
C ALA A 7 -2.35 -10.87 2.10
N CYS A 8 -3.16 -10.06 2.78
CA CYS A 8 -2.90 -9.62 4.15
C CYS A 8 -2.85 -10.78 5.17
N ALA A 9 -3.69 -11.80 4.99
CA ALA A 9 -3.64 -13.02 5.81
C ALA A 9 -2.32 -13.80 5.61
N GLU A 10 -1.78 -13.81 4.40
CA GLU A 10 -0.47 -14.43 4.14
C GLU A 10 0.69 -13.63 4.73
N PHE A 11 0.63 -12.30 4.73
CA PHE A 11 1.61 -11.49 5.49
C PHE A 11 1.63 -11.91 6.97
N ARG A 12 0.46 -12.20 7.56
CA ARG A 12 0.38 -12.70 8.94
C ARG A 12 0.97 -14.11 9.10
N SER A 13 0.82 -14.98 8.11
CA SER A 13 1.31 -16.37 8.19
C SER A 13 2.84 -16.42 8.11
N VAL A 14 3.44 -15.57 7.29
CA VAL A 14 4.89 -15.55 7.00
C VAL A 14 5.69 -14.72 8.01
N LEU A 15 5.11 -13.61 8.52
CA LEU A 15 5.84 -12.75 9.45
C LEU A 15 5.99 -13.40 10.83
N LYS A 16 7.22 -13.38 11.35
CA LYS A 16 7.51 -13.71 12.75
C LYS A 16 6.77 -12.75 13.68
N ASN A 17 6.64 -13.13 14.95
CA ASN A 17 6.17 -12.20 15.99
C ASN A 17 7.03 -10.92 15.95
N ASP A 18 6.39 -9.76 16.00
CA ASP A 18 7.00 -8.43 15.84
C ASP A 18 7.77 -8.21 14.53
N GLY A 19 7.53 -9.05 13.52
CA GLY A 19 8.05 -8.91 12.17
C GLY A 19 7.62 -7.61 11.50
N ARG A 20 8.36 -7.19 10.47
CA ARG A 20 8.08 -5.97 9.71
C ARG A 20 8.14 -6.29 8.24
N ALA A 21 7.25 -5.68 7.45
CA ALA A 21 7.22 -5.82 6.00
C ALA A 21 7.11 -4.43 5.42
N ILE A 22 7.96 -4.07 4.46
CA ILE A 22 7.81 -2.82 3.72
C ILE A 22 7.01 -3.17 2.47
N VAL A 23 5.87 -2.52 2.28
CA VAL A 23 5.08 -2.65 1.06
C VAL A 23 5.17 -1.35 0.29
N TYR A 24 5.49 -1.48 -0.99
CA TYR A 24 5.42 -0.43 -1.98
C TYR A 24 4.19 -0.69 -2.85
N GLN A 25 3.24 0.23 -2.87
CA GLN A 25 2.03 0.11 -3.69
C GLN A 25 1.60 1.45 -4.25
N MET A 26 1.13 1.43 -5.50
CA MET A 26 0.64 2.58 -6.23
C MET A 26 -0.88 2.68 -6.13
N PHE A 27 -1.39 3.90 -5.95
CA PHE A 27 -2.80 4.23 -5.79
C PHE A 27 -3.20 5.36 -6.74
N GLY A 28 -4.45 5.34 -7.18
CA GLY A 28 -5.04 6.49 -7.87
C GLY A 28 -5.29 7.63 -6.89
N THR A 29 -4.95 8.86 -7.30
CA THR A 29 -5.33 10.07 -6.55
C THR A 29 -6.70 10.58 -7.01
N GLU A 30 -7.23 11.57 -6.30
CA GLU A 30 -8.45 12.31 -6.69
C GLU A 30 -8.34 13.03 -8.03
N TYR A 31 -7.11 13.24 -8.53
CA TYR A 31 -6.84 13.89 -9.80
C TYR A 31 -6.90 12.92 -10.99
N LEU A 32 -6.89 11.60 -10.75
CA LEU A 32 -7.03 10.60 -11.80
C LEU A 32 -8.50 10.46 -12.20
N GLU A 33 -8.84 10.86 -13.43
CA GLU A 33 -10.22 10.81 -13.91
C GLU A 33 -10.73 9.36 -13.88
N ARG A 34 -12.00 9.16 -13.52
CA ARG A 34 -12.53 7.83 -13.28
C ARG A 34 -12.39 6.90 -14.50
N ARG A 35 -12.62 7.39 -15.72
CA ARG A 35 -12.46 6.57 -16.93
C ARG A 35 -11.00 6.25 -17.21
N GLU A 36 -10.10 7.21 -17.00
CA GLU A 36 -8.64 6.99 -17.11
C GLU A 36 -8.17 5.95 -16.09
N ALA A 37 -8.65 6.03 -14.84
CA ALA A 37 -8.38 5.05 -13.79
C ALA A 37 -8.89 3.65 -14.18
N GLU A 38 -10.15 3.54 -14.60
CA GLU A 38 -10.75 2.27 -15.04
C GLU A 38 -9.94 1.64 -16.18
N TRP A 39 -9.56 2.43 -17.19
CA TRP A 39 -8.71 1.95 -18.28
C TRP A 39 -7.32 1.50 -17.78
N LEU A 40 -6.67 2.30 -16.94
CA LEU A 40 -5.33 2.03 -16.42
C LEU A 40 -5.31 0.74 -15.58
N TRP A 41 -6.26 0.60 -14.65
CA TRP A 41 -6.36 -0.56 -13.76
C TRP A 41 -6.65 -1.85 -14.50
N ASN A 42 -7.55 -1.80 -15.50
CA ASN A 42 -7.80 -2.94 -16.37
C ASN A 42 -6.57 -3.33 -17.18
N THR A 43 -5.84 -2.34 -17.73
CA THR A 43 -4.62 -2.58 -18.52
C THR A 43 -3.50 -3.19 -17.68
N MET A 44 -3.36 -2.74 -16.43
CA MET A 44 -2.35 -3.21 -15.49
C MET A 44 -2.75 -4.50 -14.76
N GLY A 45 -3.96 -5.03 -15.01
CA GLY A 45 -4.46 -6.23 -14.32
C GLY A 45 -4.66 -6.03 -12.82
N VAL A 46 -4.91 -4.79 -12.38
CA VAL A 46 -5.05 -4.46 -10.96
C VAL A 46 -6.37 -5.01 -10.43
N VAL A 47 -6.30 -5.76 -9.33
CA VAL A 47 -7.48 -6.34 -8.70
C VAL A 47 -8.42 -5.22 -8.22
N PRO A 48 -9.73 -5.29 -8.52
CA PRO A 48 -10.70 -4.30 -8.04
C PRO A 48 -10.60 -4.09 -6.52
N ASN A 49 -10.75 -2.84 -6.09
CA ASN A 49 -10.66 -2.41 -4.69
C ASN A 49 -9.27 -2.58 -4.01
N SER A 50 -8.22 -2.98 -4.74
CA SER A 50 -6.85 -3.04 -4.21
C SER A 50 -6.03 -1.75 -4.44
N ALA A 51 -6.52 -0.87 -5.31
CA ALA A 51 -5.88 0.40 -5.70
C ALA A 51 -6.44 1.62 -4.96
N GLY A 52 -7.13 1.40 -3.84
CA GLY A 52 -7.64 2.46 -2.98
C GLY A 52 -6.91 2.46 -1.63
N PRO A 53 -6.33 3.59 -1.18
CA PRO A 53 -5.47 3.59 0.01
C PRO A 53 -6.26 3.17 1.25
N VAL A 54 -7.48 3.68 1.44
CA VAL A 54 -8.33 3.36 2.61
C VAL A 54 -8.68 1.87 2.66
N GLN A 55 -9.08 1.28 1.53
CA GLN A 55 -9.45 -0.12 1.43
C GLN A 55 -8.26 -1.03 1.74
N THR A 56 -7.07 -0.67 1.22
CA THR A 56 -5.83 -1.39 1.52
C THR A 56 -5.49 -1.33 3.00
N GLU A 57 -5.56 -0.14 3.63
CA GLU A 57 -5.30 -0.02 5.07
C GLU A 57 -6.28 -0.85 5.92
N GLN A 58 -7.56 -0.86 5.54
CA GLN A 58 -8.59 -1.66 6.19
C GLN A 58 -8.32 -3.17 6.05
N ALA A 59 -7.90 -3.63 4.86
CA ALA A 59 -7.56 -5.02 4.62
C ALA A 59 -6.35 -5.48 5.45
N PHE A 60 -5.31 -4.63 5.56
CA PHE A 60 -4.18 -4.89 6.46
C PHE A 60 -4.65 -4.98 7.91
N GLY A 61 -5.53 -4.07 8.34
CA GLY A 61 -6.15 -4.11 9.68
C GLY A 61 -6.93 -5.40 9.94
N ALA A 62 -7.78 -5.82 9.01
CA ALA A 62 -8.56 -7.05 9.07
C ALA A 62 -7.66 -8.30 9.10
N GLY A 63 -6.53 -8.27 8.39
CA GLY A 63 -5.48 -9.29 8.43
C GLY A 63 -4.73 -9.38 9.76
N GLY A 64 -5.06 -8.54 10.75
CA GLY A 64 -4.42 -8.52 12.06
C GLY A 64 -3.08 -7.78 12.07
N LEU A 65 -2.87 -6.93 11.06
CA LEU A 65 -1.65 -6.16 10.84
C LEU A 65 -1.89 -4.70 11.24
N ARG A 66 -0.83 -3.97 11.55
CA ARG A 66 -0.90 -2.55 11.91
C ARG A 66 0.02 -1.75 10.99
N ILE A 67 -0.44 -0.58 10.56
CA ILE A 67 0.39 0.39 9.86
C ILE A 67 1.06 1.28 10.90
N GLN A 68 2.40 1.31 10.91
CA GLN A 68 3.17 2.12 11.86
C GLN A 68 3.50 3.51 11.33
N LYS A 69 3.72 3.62 10.02
CA LYS A 69 4.07 4.87 9.33
C LYS A 69 3.50 4.76 7.92
N ARG A 70 3.31 5.90 7.26
CA ARG A 70 2.85 5.98 5.87
C ARG A 70 3.72 7.06 5.22
N ILE A 71 4.31 6.74 4.07
CA ILE A 71 5.13 7.68 3.30
C ILE A 71 4.46 7.81 1.94
N ILE A 72 3.99 9.02 1.61
CA ILE A 72 3.51 9.38 0.28
C ILE A 72 4.75 9.66 -0.57
N ILE A 73 4.90 8.93 -1.65
CA ILE A 73 5.85 9.18 -2.74
C ILE A 73 4.95 9.54 -3.92
N GLY A 74 4.79 10.83 -4.20
CA GLY A 74 3.91 11.36 -5.24
C GLY A 74 4.57 11.32 -6.62
N THR A 75 4.91 12.50 -7.15
CA THR A 75 5.38 12.69 -8.54
C THR A 75 6.78 12.16 -8.80
N GLU A 76 7.54 11.75 -7.77
CA GLU A 76 8.95 11.40 -7.90
C GLU A 76 9.19 10.25 -8.89
N PHE A 77 8.21 9.35 -9.06
CA PHE A 77 8.33 8.26 -10.04
C PHE A 77 8.10 8.74 -11.48
N GLY A 78 7.21 9.71 -11.68
CA GLY A 78 7.03 10.36 -12.98
C GLY A 78 8.26 11.15 -13.37
N GLU A 79 8.81 11.92 -12.44
CA GLU A 79 10.04 12.69 -12.60
C GLU A 79 11.23 11.77 -12.89
N TRP A 80 11.42 10.70 -12.11
CA TRP A 80 12.48 9.71 -12.36
C TRP A 80 12.36 9.06 -13.75
N ALA A 81 11.14 8.74 -14.19
CA ALA A 81 10.90 8.16 -15.50
C ALA A 81 11.20 9.16 -16.63
N GLU A 82 10.89 10.45 -16.43
CA GLU A 82 11.24 11.53 -17.36
C GLU A 82 12.75 11.74 -17.45
N GLU A 83 13.42 11.81 -16.31
CA GLU A 83 14.89 11.93 -16.21
C GLU A 83 15.60 10.74 -16.87
N THR A 84 15.12 9.52 -16.62
CA THR A 84 15.75 8.30 -17.14
C THR A 84 15.47 8.08 -18.62
N SER A 85 14.28 8.44 -19.11
CA SER A 85 13.88 8.22 -20.51
C SER A 85 14.22 9.38 -21.44
N GLY A 86 14.49 10.58 -20.90
CA GLY A 86 14.67 11.82 -21.66
C GLY A 86 13.41 12.27 -22.41
N LYS A 87 12.25 11.69 -22.11
CA LYS A 87 10.96 11.98 -22.74
C LYS A 87 10.01 12.49 -21.67
N ALA A 88 9.32 13.59 -21.96
CA ALA A 88 8.23 14.05 -21.10
C ALA A 88 7.16 12.95 -21.04
N THR A 89 6.87 12.46 -19.84
CA THR A 89 5.88 11.41 -19.65
C THR A 89 4.51 12.08 -19.60
N ARG A 90 3.56 11.56 -20.36
CA ARG A 90 2.22 12.13 -20.42
C ARG A 90 1.56 11.97 -19.05
N ARG A 91 1.21 13.08 -18.39
CA ARG A 91 0.26 13.38 -17.28
C ARG A 91 -0.19 12.30 -16.26
N TYR A 92 -0.14 11.01 -16.55
CA TYR A 92 -0.67 9.94 -15.71
C TYR A 92 0.20 9.67 -14.47
N CYS A 93 1.53 9.77 -14.57
CA CYS A 93 2.41 9.54 -13.42
C CYS A 93 2.29 10.62 -12.34
N THR A 94 1.83 11.82 -12.69
CA THR A 94 1.57 12.90 -11.72
C THR A 94 0.23 12.77 -10.99
N LEU A 95 -0.60 11.79 -11.36
CA LEU A 95 -1.94 11.56 -10.77
C LEU A 95 -1.97 10.31 -9.88
N LEU A 96 -0.80 9.74 -9.60
CA LEU A 96 -0.63 8.51 -8.84
C LEU A 96 0.21 8.82 -7.62
N ASP A 97 -0.23 8.31 -6.47
CA ASP A 97 0.56 8.32 -5.24
C ASP A 97 1.04 6.90 -4.98
N CYS A 98 2.32 6.76 -4.67
CA CYS A 98 2.89 5.53 -4.16
C CYS A 98 3.00 5.60 -2.65
N PHE A 99 2.54 4.55 -1.96
CA PHE A 99 2.78 4.36 -0.55
C PHE A 99 3.92 3.36 -0.33
N ALA A 100 4.90 3.79 0.45
CA ALA A 100 5.93 2.91 0.98
C ALA A 100 5.84 2.86 2.50
N LEU A 101 5.12 1.88 3.07
CA LEU A 101 5.41 1.37 4.41
C LEU A 101 4.51 0.22 4.85
N LEU A 102 5.05 -0.65 5.70
CA LEU A 102 4.31 -1.38 6.73
C LEU A 102 5.29 -1.78 7.88
N ALA A 103 4.79 -1.94 9.09
CA ALA A 103 5.53 -2.57 10.19
C ALA A 103 4.49 -3.32 11.01
N VAL A 104 4.45 -4.62 10.80
CA VAL A 104 3.26 -5.43 11.02
C VAL A 104 3.46 -6.29 12.26
N THR A 105 2.99 -5.80 13.40
CA THR A 105 3.15 -6.53 14.65
C THR A 105 1.97 -7.50 14.82
N ARG A 106 2.22 -8.81 14.89
CA ARG A 106 1.20 -9.77 15.36
C ARG A 106 0.81 -9.39 16.79
N ARG A 107 -0.43 -8.93 17.02
CA ARG A 107 -0.92 -8.60 18.37
C ARG A 107 -0.88 -9.87 19.23
N ASN A 108 0.10 -9.98 20.12
CA ASN A 108 0.09 -11.01 21.15
C ASN A 108 -1.09 -10.75 22.10
N LEU A 109 -1.89 -11.77 22.38
CA LEU A 109 -2.97 -11.80 23.38
C LEU A 109 -2.41 -11.77 24.82
N ALA A 110 -1.33 -11.04 25.07
CA ALA A 110 -0.62 -11.01 26.34
C ALA A 110 -0.48 -9.58 26.85
N ARG A 111 -1.60 -8.85 26.92
CA ARG A 111 -1.73 -7.68 27.81
C ARG A 111 -2.21 -8.10 29.21
N ARG A 112 -1.63 -9.19 29.72
CA ARG A 112 -1.19 -9.35 31.12
C ARG A 112 0.33 -9.37 30.96
N LEU A 113 1.03 -8.26 31.09
CA LEU A 113 1.47 -7.77 32.39
C LEU A 113 1.72 -6.27 32.31
N ARG A 114 1.21 -5.60 33.34
CA ARG A 114 1.61 -4.26 33.77
C ARG A 114 3.11 -4.25 34.12
N ASN A 115 3.66 -3.04 34.10
CA ASN A 115 4.90 -2.61 34.76
C ASN A 115 6.20 -2.94 34.03
N HIS A 116 6.77 -1.91 33.39
CA HIS A 116 8.14 -1.39 33.52
C HIS A 116 8.26 -0.30 32.43
N ALA A 117 7.99 0.95 32.78
CA ALA A 117 8.98 1.94 33.22
C ALA A 117 9.93 2.34 32.06
N TRP A 118 9.73 3.60 31.62
CA TRP A 118 10.51 4.45 30.70
C TRP A 118 10.27 4.26 29.19
#